data_AF-A0A538FE55-F1
#
_entry.id   AF-A0A538FE55-F1
#
_cell.length_a   1.000
_cell.length_b   1.000
_cell.length_c   1.000
_cell.angle_alpha   90.00
_cell.angle_beta   90.00
_cell.angle_gamma   90.00
#
_symmetry.space_group_name_H-M   'P 1'
#
loop_
_entity.id
_entity.type
_entity.pdbx_description
1 polymer ?
#
loop_
_entity_poly.entity_id
_entity_poly.type
_entity_poly.pdbx_seq_one_letter_code
_entity_poly.pdbx_strand_id
1 'polypeptide(L)'
;MRAVPVFATALLVAALSGSAAALRLPSAPSCPVFPSSNPWNRRVDKLPVAANSGTLIRSIGLDTGLHADLGSGTWDGGPIGIP
;
A
#
# COMPACT_ATOMS: atom_id res chain seq x y z
N MET A 1 6.52 -29.88 -34.79
CA MET A 1 7.25 -29.42 -33.59
C MET A 1 8.13 -28.23 -33.99
N ARG A 2 7.68 -27.00 -33.74
CA ARG A 2 8.47 -25.78 -33.96
C ARG A 2 8.38 -24.95 -32.68
N ALA A 3 9.46 -24.97 -31.90
CA ALA A 3 9.58 -24.19 -30.68
C ALA A 3 9.81 -22.71 -31.05
N VAL A 4 8.90 -21.84 -30.62
CA VAL A 4 9.03 -20.39 -30.69
C VAL A 4 9.88 -19.94 -29.48
N PRO A 5 10.87 -19.05 -29.64
CA PRO A 5 11.78 -18.71 -28.55
C PRO A 5 11.07 -17.86 -27.49
N VAL A 6 10.91 -18.42 -26.28
CA VAL A 6 10.28 -17.79 -25.09
C VAL A 6 11.15 -16.67 -24.48
N PHE A 7 12.34 -16.41 -25.02
CA PHE A 7 13.32 -15.51 -24.41
C PHE A 7 13.10 -14.01 -24.67
N ALA A 8 12.26 -13.62 -25.64
CA ALA A 8 12.09 -12.20 -25.99
C ALA A 8 11.11 -11.43 -25.09
N THR A 9 10.27 -12.10 -24.30
CA THR A 9 9.26 -11.46 -23.45
C THR A 9 9.76 -11.02 -22.07
N ALA A 10 10.96 -11.43 -21.66
CA ALA A 10 11.47 -11.14 -20.32
C ALA A 10 11.96 -9.68 -20.13
N LEU A 11 12.31 -8.96 -21.20
CA LEU A 11 12.87 -7.62 -21.10
C LEU A 11 11.85 -6.46 -21.12
N LEU A 12 10.61 -6.66 -21.57
CA LEU A 12 9.62 -5.56 -21.64
C LEU A 12 8.89 -5.28 -20.31
N VAL A 13 8.96 -6.16 -19.31
CA VAL A 13 8.20 -6.00 -18.04
C VAL A 13 8.89 -5.03 -17.07
N ALA A 14 10.18 -4.73 -17.26
CA ALA A 14 10.93 -3.87 -16.33
C ALA A 14 10.60 -2.37 -16.46
N ALA A 15 9.94 -1.93 -17.54
CA ALA A 15 9.80 -0.51 -17.88
C ALA A 15 8.53 0.19 -17.33
N LEU A 16 7.63 -0.51 -16.63
CA LEU A 16 6.37 0.05 -16.13
C LEU A 16 6.37 0.38 -14.63
N SER A 17 7.52 0.25 -13.96
CA SER A 17 7.67 0.63 -12.55
C SER A 17 7.62 2.16 -12.43
N GLY A 18 6.43 2.73 -12.25
CA GLY A 18 6.27 4.13 -11.90
C GLY A 18 7.07 4.44 -10.64
N SER A 19 8.12 5.25 -10.76
CA SER A 19 8.92 5.69 -9.63
C SER A 19 8.04 6.54 -8.71
N ALA A 20 7.80 6.08 -7.48
CA ALA A 20 7.30 6.98 -6.45
C ALA A 20 8.52 7.56 -5.71
N ALA A 21 8.67 8.87 -5.82
CA ALA A 21 9.72 9.59 -5.10
C ALA A 21 9.36 9.63 -3.62
N ALA A 22 10.36 9.43 -2.75
CA ALA A 22 10.17 9.60 -1.31
C ALA A 22 9.69 11.02 -1.02
N LEU A 23 8.59 11.15 -0.27
CA LEU A 23 8.10 12.45 0.15
C LEU A 23 9.12 13.09 1.11
N ARG A 24 9.52 14.32 0.81
CA ARG A 24 10.39 15.11 1.68
C ARG A 24 9.54 15.79 2.75
N LEU A 25 10.06 15.83 3.97
CA LEU A 25 9.43 16.55 5.06
C LEU A 25 9.54 18.06 4.79
N PRO A 26 8.44 18.84 4.88
CA PRO A 26 8.48 20.29 4.65
C PRO A 26 9.53 21.01 5.52
N SER A 27 9.62 20.63 6.80
CA SER A 27 10.58 21.22 7.75
C SER A 27 11.99 20.60 7.67
N ALA A 28 12.20 19.56 6.87
CA ALA A 28 13.49 18.87 6.72
C ALA A 28 13.66 18.34 5.28
N PRO A 29 13.83 19.21 4.27
CA PRO A 29 13.80 18.84 2.85
C PRO A 29 14.96 17.92 2.44
N SER A 30 16.07 17.93 3.19
CA SER A 30 17.20 17.04 2.97
C SER A 30 17.00 15.64 3.58
N CYS A 31 15.93 15.43 4.36
CA CYS A 31 15.65 14.19 5.08
C CYS A 31 14.39 13.52 4.52
N PRO A 32 14.52 12.55 3.59
CA PRO A 32 13.37 11.77 3.16
C PRO A 32 12.89 10.86 4.30
N VAL A 33 11.56 10.72 4.48
CA VAL A 33 10.97 9.89 5.55
C VAL A 33 11.38 8.42 5.43
N PHE A 34 11.56 7.94 4.19
CA PHE A 34 12.08 6.62 3.88
C PHE A 34 13.03 6.69 2.68
N PRO A 35 13.96 5.72 2.52
CA PRO A 35 14.71 5.56 1.28
C PRO A 35 13.78 5.48 0.06
N SER A 36 14.23 5.94 -1.11
CA SER A 36 13.42 5.90 -2.34
C SER A 36 12.99 4.48 -2.74
N SER A 37 13.76 3.45 -2.37
CA SER A 37 13.44 2.04 -2.62
C SER A 37 12.49 1.41 -1.60
N ASN A 38 12.09 2.15 -0.57
CA ASN A 38 11.22 1.62 0.47
C ASN A 38 9.84 1.26 -0.11
N PRO A 39 9.25 0.11 0.27
CA PRO A 39 7.91 -0.28 -0.14
C PRO A 39 6.81 0.79 0.02
N TRP A 40 6.91 1.66 1.03
CA TRP A 40 5.98 2.78 1.25
C TRP A 40 6.03 3.85 0.16
N ASN A 41 7.12 3.90 -0.61
CA ASN A 41 7.30 4.78 -1.77
C ASN A 41 7.06 4.02 -3.08
N ARG A 42 6.21 2.98 -3.11
CA ARG A 42 5.84 2.28 -4.34
C ARG A 42 4.40 2.57 -4.72
N ARG A 43 4.18 2.87 -6.00
CA ARG A 43 2.85 3.00 -6.58
C ARG A 43 2.15 1.65 -6.56
N VAL A 44 0.91 1.62 -6.04
CA VAL A 44 0.11 0.40 -5.90
C VAL A 44 -1.09 0.34 -6.86
N ASP A 45 -1.44 1.46 -7.49
CA ASP A 45 -2.63 1.62 -8.34
C ASP A 45 -2.62 0.78 -9.63
N LYS A 46 -1.46 0.26 -10.02
CA LYS A 46 -1.29 -0.59 -11.21
C LYS A 46 -0.77 -1.99 -10.89
N LEU A 47 -0.59 -2.32 -9.61
CA LEU A 47 -0.10 -3.64 -9.22
C LEU A 47 -1.20 -4.68 -9.41
N PRO A 48 -0.84 -5.93 -9.79
CA PRO A 48 -1.81 -7.01 -9.81
C PRO A 48 -2.31 -7.28 -8.39
N VAL A 49 -3.58 -7.66 -8.27
CA VAL A 49 -4.12 -8.17 -7.02
C VAL A 49 -3.33 -9.41 -6.61
N ALA A 50 -2.93 -9.48 -5.34
CA ALA A 50 -2.22 -10.64 -4.82
C ALA A 50 -3.11 -11.90 -4.95
N ALA A 51 -2.56 -12.97 -5.52
CA ALA A 51 -3.31 -14.18 -5.87
C ALA A 51 -4.01 -14.84 -4.66
N ASN A 52 -3.44 -14.70 -3.47
CA ASN A 52 -3.98 -15.24 -2.22
C ASN A 52 -4.70 -14.20 -1.33
N SER A 53 -4.98 -12.99 -1.86
CA SER A 53 -5.63 -11.90 -1.12
C SER A 53 -6.94 -12.34 -0.45
N GLY A 54 -7.69 -13.25 -1.06
CA GLY A 54 -8.90 -13.83 -0.48
C GLY A 54 -8.68 -14.51 0.88
N THR A 55 -7.50 -15.09 1.15
CA THR A 55 -7.19 -15.69 2.45
C THR A 55 -7.03 -14.63 3.54
N LEU A 56 -6.31 -13.54 3.24
CA LEU A 56 -6.17 -12.39 4.13
C LEU A 56 -7.54 -11.77 4.44
N ILE A 57 -8.35 -11.53 3.39
CA ILE A 57 -9.69 -10.97 3.52
C ILE A 57 -10.56 -11.86 4.43
N ARG A 58 -10.58 -13.17 4.21
CA ARG A 58 -11.35 -14.11 5.06
C ARG A 58 -10.90 -14.10 6.52
N SER A 59 -9.62 -13.87 6.82
CA SER A 59 -9.13 -13.83 8.21
C SER A 59 -9.57 -12.59 9.02
N ILE A 60 -10.11 -11.56 8.38
CA ILE A 60 -10.54 -10.32 9.05
C ILE A 60 -11.83 -10.54 9.87
N GLY A 61 -12.67 -11.51 9.48
CA GLY A 61 -14.03 -11.66 10.01
C GLY A 61 -15.01 -10.80 9.22
N LEU A 62 -15.32 -11.23 7.99
CA LEU A 62 -16.13 -10.45 7.02
C LEU A 62 -17.53 -10.12 7.51
N ASP A 63 -18.07 -10.97 8.37
CA ASP A 63 -19.40 -10.83 8.97
C ASP A 63 -19.32 -10.37 10.43
N THR A 64 -18.11 -10.15 10.95
CA THR A 64 -17.87 -9.61 12.29
C THR A 64 -17.98 -8.10 12.21
N GLY A 65 -18.95 -7.52 12.93
CA GLY A 65 -19.10 -6.07 13.01
C GLY A 65 -17.81 -5.38 13.47
N LEU A 66 -17.54 -4.19 12.94
CA LEU A 66 -16.38 -3.40 13.35
C LEU A 66 -16.69 -2.63 14.64
N HIS A 67 -15.72 -2.60 15.55
CA HIS A 67 -15.70 -1.60 16.61
C HIS A 67 -15.22 -0.29 16.00
N ALA A 68 -16.10 0.69 15.86
CA ALA A 68 -15.75 2.00 15.33
C ALA A 68 -14.96 2.80 16.39
N ASP A 69 -13.65 2.61 16.42
CA ASP A 69 -12.73 3.44 17.21
C ASP A 69 -12.30 4.68 16.40
N LEU A 70 -13.31 5.38 15.88
CA LEU A 70 -13.16 6.58 15.07
C LEU A 70 -13.96 7.69 15.75
N GLY A 71 -13.29 8.75 16.17
CA GLY A 71 -13.95 9.91 16.74
C GLY A 71 -12.96 11.04 17.02
N SER A 72 -13.45 12.27 16.87
CA SER A 72 -12.74 13.49 17.28
C SER A 72 -13.76 14.43 17.89
N GLY A 73 -13.36 15.23 18.89
CA GLY A 73 -14.28 16.12 19.61
C GLY A 73 -14.89 15.45 20.83
N THR A 74 -16.20 15.65 21.04
CA THR A 74 -16.89 15.23 22.27
C THR A 74 -18.07 14.28 22.02
N TRP A 75 -18.23 13.28 22.89
CA TRP A 75 -19.40 12.42 22.99
C TRP A 75 -20.03 12.62 24.37
N ASP A 76 -21.34 12.89 24.43
CA ASP A 76 -22.08 13.15 25.68
C ASP A 76 -21.40 14.18 26.61
N GLY A 77 -20.85 15.25 26.02
CA GLY A 77 -20.16 16.31 26.75
C GLY A 77 -18.71 16.01 27.19
N GLY A 78 -18.22 14.78 27.02
CA GLY A 78 -16.83 14.40 27.31
C GLY A 78 -15.97 14.25 26.05
N PRO A 79 -14.65 14.46 26.09
CA PRO A 79 -13.77 14.22 24.95
C PRO A 79 -13.75 12.73 24.57
N ILE A 80 -13.76 12.43 23.28
CA ILE A 80 -13.59 11.07 22.76
C ILE A 80 -12.09 10.74 22.76
N GLY A 81 -11.66 9.73 23.54
CA GLY A 81 -10.28 9.23 23.59
C GLY A 81 -9.77 8.86 25.00
N ILE A 82 -8.54 8.37 25.07
CA ILE A 82 -7.76 8.21 26.34
C ILE A 82 -7.22 9.60 26.75
N PRO A 83 -7.27 10.01 28.04
CA PRO A 83 -6.66 11.25 28.52
C PRO A 83 -5.15 11.34 28.29
#